data_AF-A0A7Y4IN25-F1
#
_entry.id   AF-A0A7Y4IN25-F1
#
_cell.length_a   1.000
_cell.length_b   1.000
_cell.length_c   1.000
_cell.angle_alpha   90.00
_cell.angle_beta   90.00
_cell.angle_gamma   90.00
#
_symmetry.space_group_name_H-M   'P 1'
#
loop_
_entity.id
_entity.type
_entity.pdbx_description
1 polymer ?
#
loop_
_entity_poly.entity_id
_entity_poly.type
_entity_poly.pdbx_seq_one_letter_code
_entity_poly.pdbx_strand_id
1 'polypeptide(L)'
;MSHWPAHILDEVGRHLEAAYPFEGCGVILRAEGSGALRIRPLRNAADNPRVAYAFAPEEWLAVCIEADVRSERVVCVFHSHVDAPATFSREDLLRAAPEGHPLLSDVSYLIGSVHRGCVHYVSEYEWREGNFMLRTT
;
A
#
# COMPACT_ATOMS: atom_id res chain seq x y z
N MET A 1 14.91 2.88 11.28
CA MET A 1 14.56 4.15 10.59
C MET A 1 14.05 3.77 9.21
N SER A 2 12.89 4.25 8.78
CA SER A 2 12.32 3.82 7.48
C SER A 2 13.29 4.06 6.33
N HIS A 3 13.40 3.10 5.42
CA HIS A 3 14.27 3.21 4.24
C HIS A 3 13.65 4.06 3.11
N TRP A 4 12.38 4.44 3.28
CA TRP A 4 11.66 5.32 2.35
C TRP A 4 12.09 6.79 2.55
N PRO A 5 12.29 7.56 1.46
CA PRO A 5 12.51 9.00 1.55
C PRO A 5 11.35 9.71 2.27
N ALA A 6 11.65 10.73 3.08
CA ALA A 6 10.65 11.43 3.87
C ALA A 6 9.47 11.96 3.03
N HIS A 7 9.74 12.56 1.87
CA HIS A 7 8.69 13.10 1.01
C HIS A 7 7.68 12.03 0.53
N ILE A 8 8.13 10.79 0.31
CA ILE A 8 7.24 9.69 -0.07
C ILE A 8 6.32 9.32 1.09
N LEU A 9 6.87 9.17 2.30
CA LEU A 9 6.06 8.88 3.49
C LEU A 9 5.08 10.01 3.81
N ASP A 10 5.48 11.26 3.62
CA ASP A 10 4.60 12.41 3.81
C ASP A 10 3.46 12.43 2.78
N GLU A 11 3.74 12.11 1.51
CA GLU A 11 2.72 12.01 0.46
C GLU A 11 1.74 10.87 0.72
N VAL A 12 2.25 9.68 1.09
CA VAL A 12 1.40 8.56 1.52
C VAL A 12 0.54 8.99 2.72
N GLY A 13 1.17 9.56 3.75
CA GLY A 13 0.50 9.98 4.97
C GLY A 13 -0.65 10.94 4.68
N ARG A 14 -0.41 12.01 3.92
CA ARG A 14 -1.44 12.99 3.54
C ARG A 14 -2.62 12.35 2.81
N HIS A 15 -2.37 11.39 1.91
CA HIS A 15 -3.45 10.67 1.22
C HIS A 15 -4.26 9.79 2.18
N LEU A 16 -3.57 9.04 3.06
CA LEU A 16 -4.23 8.18 4.05
C LEU A 16 -5.07 8.98 5.06
N GLU A 17 -4.60 10.15 5.47
CA GLU A 17 -5.35 11.08 6.33
C GLU A 17 -6.59 11.63 5.62
N ALA A 18 -6.45 12.04 4.36
CA ALA A 18 -7.56 12.56 3.55
C ALA A 18 -8.65 11.52 3.25
N ALA A 19 -8.31 10.22 3.29
CA ALA A 19 -9.27 9.14 3.08
C ALA A 19 -10.17 8.85 4.30
N TYR A 20 -9.79 9.33 5.50
CA TYR A 20 -10.59 9.15 6.71
C TYR A 20 -12.00 9.74 6.53
N PRO A 21 -13.09 9.04 6.93
CA PRO A 21 -13.16 7.88 7.83
C PRO A 21 -13.13 6.51 7.15
N PHE A 22 -12.58 6.41 5.94
CA PHE A 22 -12.38 5.15 5.20
C PHE A 22 -10.89 4.80 5.09
N GLU A 23 -10.59 3.56 4.73
CA GLU A 23 -9.24 3.17 4.34
C GLU A 23 -8.88 3.85 3.02
N GLY A 24 -7.75 4.55 3.01
CA GLY A 24 -7.10 5.03 1.80
C GLY A 24 -6.18 3.96 1.26
N CYS A 25 -5.99 3.90 -0.05
CA CYS A 25 -5.09 2.94 -0.68
C CYS A 25 -4.36 3.53 -1.90
N GLY A 26 -3.30 2.86 -2.32
CA GLY A 26 -2.56 3.19 -3.52
C GLY A 26 -1.29 2.37 -3.68
N VAL A 27 -0.42 2.81 -4.58
CA VAL A 27 0.88 2.16 -4.81
C VAL A 27 2.04 3.16 -4.83
N ILE A 28 3.23 2.68 -4.46
CA ILE A 28 4.50 3.35 -4.71
C ILE A 28 5.14 2.73 -5.94
N LEU A 29 5.51 3.58 -6.89
CA LEU A 29 6.18 3.23 -8.13
C LEU A 29 7.65 3.64 -8.05
N ARG A 30 8.52 2.82 -8.66
CA ARG A 30 9.95 3.10 -8.78
C ARG A 30 10.35 3.08 -10.24
N ALA A 31 10.97 4.16 -10.72
CA ALA A 31 11.58 4.21 -12.05
C ALA A 31 12.79 3.28 -12.10
N GLU A 32 12.88 2.43 -13.13
CA GLU A 32 13.96 1.42 -13.23
C GLU A 32 15.34 2.03 -13.45
N GLY A 33 15.43 3.15 -14.19
CA GLY A 33 16.71 3.81 -14.47
C GLY A 33 17.22 4.68 -13.32
N SER A 34 16.42 5.67 -12.90
CA SER A 34 16.84 6.64 -11.88
C SER A 34 16.62 6.18 -10.44
N GLY A 35 15.83 5.13 -10.23
CA GLY A 35 15.37 4.72 -8.91
C GLY A 35 14.39 5.69 -8.25
N ALA A 36 13.95 6.73 -8.98
CA ALA A 36 13.04 7.75 -8.48
C ALA A 36 11.72 7.12 -8.03
N LEU A 37 11.22 7.60 -6.90
CA LEU A 37 9.97 7.13 -6.30
C LEU A 37 8.87 8.14 -6.52
N ARG A 38 7.65 7.66 -6.73
CA ARG A 38 6.43 8.46 -6.66
C ARG A 38 5.29 7.61 -6.15
N ILE A 39 4.29 8.25 -5.55
CA ILE A 39 3.04 7.56 -5.22
C ILE A 39 2.04 7.69 -6.37
N ARG A 40 1.16 6.70 -6.48
CA ARG A 40 -0.05 6.74 -7.27
C ARG A 40 -1.20 6.36 -6.35
N PRO A 41 -1.93 7.34 -5.80
CA PRO A 41 -3.11 7.05 -5.01
C PRO A 41 -4.21 6.44 -5.88
N LEU A 42 -4.99 5.53 -5.30
CA LEU A 42 -6.15 4.90 -5.94
C LEU A 42 -7.39 5.12 -5.08
N ARG A 43 -8.56 5.02 -5.71
CA ARG A 43 -9.82 5.02 -4.98
C ARG A 43 -10.02 3.64 -4.35
N ASN A 44 -10.50 3.63 -3.10
CA ASN A 44 -10.93 2.39 -2.48
C ASN A 44 -12.27 1.93 -3.08
N ALA A 45 -12.25 0.77 -3.74
CA ALA A 45 -13.40 0.16 -4.39
C ALA A 45 -13.97 -1.05 -3.61
N ALA A 46 -13.57 -1.26 -2.36
CA ALA A 46 -14.11 -2.32 -1.52
C ALA A 46 -15.59 -2.07 -1.17
N ASP A 47 -16.36 -3.15 -1.00
CA ASP A 47 -17.77 -3.10 -0.57
C ASP A 47 -17.92 -2.43 0.80
N ASN A 48 -16.95 -2.64 1.69
CA ASN A 48 -16.87 -1.98 2.98
C ASN A 48 -15.51 -1.25 3.11
N PRO A 49 -15.39 -0.01 2.60
CA PRO A 49 -14.13 0.70 2.53
C PRO A 49 -13.62 1.17 3.90
N ARG A 50 -14.36 0.92 5.00
CA ARG A 50 -13.93 1.27 6.36
C ARG A 50 -13.01 0.22 6.99
N VAL A 51 -13.04 -1.03 6.51
CA VAL A 51 -12.33 -2.18 7.12
C VAL A 51 -11.52 -2.99 6.10
N ALA A 52 -11.46 -2.50 4.87
CA ALA A 52 -10.83 -3.16 3.75
C ALA A 52 -10.56 -2.15 2.62
N TYR A 53 -9.59 -2.51 1.77
CA TYR A 53 -9.42 -1.88 0.47
C TYR A 53 -9.50 -2.89 -0.67
N ALA A 54 -9.88 -2.36 -1.83
CA ALA A 54 -9.76 -3.04 -3.11
C ALA A 54 -9.47 -2.01 -4.20
N PHE A 55 -8.68 -2.39 -5.20
CA PHE A 55 -8.54 -1.59 -6.41
C PHE A 55 -9.64 -1.96 -7.39
N ALA A 56 -10.23 -0.96 -8.05
CA ALA A 56 -11.06 -1.23 -9.21
C ALA A 56 -10.18 -1.85 -10.32
N PRO A 57 -10.61 -2.92 -11.01
CA PRO A 57 -9.82 -3.57 -12.06
C PRO A 57 -9.34 -2.60 -13.14
N GLU A 58 -10.17 -1.63 -13.50
CA GLU A 58 -9.85 -0.61 -14.51
C GLU A 58 -8.79 0.37 -14.02
N GLU A 59 -8.85 0.78 -12.74
CA GLU A 59 -7.82 1.63 -12.13
C GLU A 59 -6.49 0.88 -11.99
N TRP A 60 -6.53 -0.41 -11.63
CA TRP A 60 -5.33 -1.24 -11.57
C TRP A 60 -4.69 -1.42 -12.94
N LEU A 61 -5.48 -1.69 -13.99
CA LEU A 61 -4.97 -1.78 -15.36
C LEU A 61 -4.33 -0.47 -15.81
N ALA A 62 -4.92 0.68 -15.46
CA ALA A 62 -4.35 1.98 -15.76
C ALA A 62 -3.00 2.18 -15.06
N VAL A 63 -2.85 1.76 -13.80
CA VAL A 63 -1.55 1.78 -13.09
C VAL A 63 -0.51 0.94 -13.82
N CYS A 64 -0.86 -0.28 -14.25
CA CYS A 64 0.06 -1.15 -14.98
C CYS A 64 0.52 -0.52 -16.30
N ILE A 65 -0.41 0.06 -17.07
CA ILE A 65 -0.10 0.74 -18.33
C ILE A 65 0.76 1.99 -18.10
N GLU A 66 0.40 2.83 -17.12
CA GLU A 66 1.16 4.02 -16.75
C GLU A 66 2.60 3.66 -16.34
N ALA A 67 2.77 2.60 -15.56
CA ALA A 67 4.07 2.13 -15.09
C ALA A 67 4.94 1.64 -16.25
N ASP A 68 4.39 0.81 -17.14
CA ASP A 68 5.10 0.29 -18.33
C ASP A 68 5.59 1.42 -19.25
N VAL A 69 4.70 2.36 -19.59
CA VAL A 69 5.01 3.52 -20.45
C VAL A 69 6.14 4.38 -19.87
N ARG A 70 6.26 4.43 -18.54
CA ARG A 70 7.24 5.26 -17.82
C ARG A 70 8.48 4.48 -17.40
N SER A 71 8.59 3.20 -17.76
CA SER A 71 9.64 2.30 -17.27
C SER A 71 9.75 2.34 -15.74
N GLU A 72 8.59 2.22 -15.09
CA GLU A 72 8.42 2.15 -13.65
C GLU A 72 7.87 0.78 -13.27
N ARG A 73 8.12 0.36 -12.03
CA ARG A 73 7.53 -0.86 -11.46
C ARG A 73 6.86 -0.56 -10.13
N VAL A 74 5.78 -1.27 -9.82
CA VAL A 74 5.16 -1.23 -8.48
C VAL A 74 6.13 -1.89 -7.51
N VAL A 75 6.49 -1.17 -6.45
CA VAL A 75 7.40 -1.67 -5.40
C VAL A 75 6.74 -1.77 -4.04
N CYS A 76 5.62 -1.07 -3.84
CA CYS A 76 4.86 -1.13 -2.60
C CYS A 76 3.38 -0.90 -2.87
N VAL A 77 2.50 -1.67 -2.24
CA VAL A 77 1.09 -1.33 -2.05
C VAL A 77 0.98 -0.62 -0.70
N PHE A 78 0.24 0.47 -0.61
CA PHE A 78 -0.03 1.10 0.67
C PHE A 78 -1.52 1.19 0.94
N HIS A 79 -1.90 1.06 2.20
CA HIS A 79 -3.26 1.32 2.67
C HIS A 79 -3.27 1.80 4.12
N SER A 80 -4.41 2.29 4.60
CA SER A 80 -4.61 2.62 6.01
C SER A 80 -5.59 1.68 6.69
N HIS A 81 -5.44 1.50 7.99
CA HIS A 81 -6.47 0.97 8.87
C HIS A 81 -7.10 2.12 9.65
N VAL A 82 -8.43 2.11 9.73
CA VAL A 82 -9.18 3.16 10.43
C VAL A 82 -9.38 2.79 11.89
N ASP A 83 -8.88 3.66 12.78
CA ASP A 83 -8.95 3.50 14.23
C ASP A 83 -8.37 2.15 14.73
N ALA A 84 -7.42 1.58 13.99
CA ALA A 84 -6.82 0.27 14.27
C ALA A 84 -5.30 0.25 13.99
N PRO A 85 -4.57 -0.72 14.56
CA PRO A 85 -3.12 -0.84 14.38
C PRO A 85 -2.69 -1.08 12.93
N ALA A 86 -1.48 -0.66 12.57
CA ALA A 86 -0.88 -0.91 11.26
C ALA A 86 -0.28 -2.34 11.19
N THR A 87 -1.08 -3.34 11.54
CA THR A 87 -0.70 -4.75 11.47
C THR A 87 -1.25 -5.41 10.23
N PHE A 88 -0.52 -6.32 9.59
CA PHE A 88 -1.05 -7.11 8.48
C PHE A 88 -2.21 -7.99 8.95
N SER A 89 -3.44 -7.62 8.60
CA SER A 89 -4.66 -8.29 9.07
C SER A 89 -4.88 -9.61 8.34
N ARG A 90 -5.79 -10.45 8.87
CA ARG A 90 -6.23 -11.66 8.16
C ARG A 90 -6.86 -11.32 6.80
N GLU A 91 -7.57 -10.21 6.72
CA GLU A 91 -8.21 -9.75 5.49
C GLU A 91 -7.17 -9.32 4.45
N ASP A 92 -6.12 -8.61 4.89
CA ASP A 92 -4.99 -8.24 4.03
C ASP A 92 -4.31 -9.49 3.47
N LEU A 93 -4.07 -10.51 4.30
CA LEU A 93 -3.46 -11.77 3.88
C LEU A 93 -4.28 -12.50 2.83
N LEU A 94 -5.60 -12.61 3.04
CA LEU A 94 -6.50 -13.27 2.08
C LEU A 94 -6.54 -12.53 0.74
N ARG A 95 -6.46 -11.20 0.74
CA ARG A 95 -6.44 -10.39 -0.49
C ARG A 95 -5.09 -10.40 -1.19
N ALA A 96 -3.99 -10.29 -0.44
CA ALA A 96 -2.65 -10.17 -0.99
C ALA A 96 -2.03 -11.53 -1.38
N ALA A 97 -2.42 -12.60 -0.69
CA ALA A 97 -1.93 -13.96 -0.93
C ALA A 97 -3.06 -15.00 -0.88
N PRO A 98 -4.03 -14.97 -1.82
CA PRO A 98 -5.10 -15.95 -1.87
C PRO A 98 -4.52 -17.36 -1.98
N GLU A 99 -5.10 -18.30 -1.24
CA GLU A 99 -4.62 -19.70 -1.16
C GLU A 99 -3.15 -19.85 -0.71
N GLY A 100 -2.56 -18.81 -0.09
CA GLY A 100 -1.17 -18.81 0.35
C GLY A 100 -0.17 -18.45 -0.75
N HIS A 101 -0.63 -17.97 -1.91
CA HIS A 101 0.22 -17.55 -3.01
C HIS A 101 0.17 -16.02 -3.18
N PRO A 102 1.29 -15.31 -2.99
CA PRO A 102 1.30 -13.85 -3.08
C PRO A 102 1.00 -13.42 -4.53
N LEU A 103 0.04 -12.52 -4.70
CA LEU A 103 -0.28 -11.93 -6.01
C LEU A 103 0.90 -11.13 -6.56
N LEU A 104 1.65 -10.48 -5.66
CA LEU A 104 2.80 -9.62 -5.98
C LEU A 104 3.96 -9.98 -5.04
N SER A 105 4.77 -10.98 -5.40
CA SER A 105 5.83 -11.53 -4.52
C SER A 105 6.96 -10.55 -4.23
N ASP A 106 7.25 -9.63 -5.15
CA ASP A 106 8.36 -8.66 -5.06
C ASP A 106 7.91 -7.28 -4.55
N VAL A 107 6.67 -7.18 -4.06
CA VAL A 107 6.03 -5.93 -3.63
C VAL A 107 5.84 -5.96 -2.11
N SER A 108 6.31 -4.91 -1.43
CA SER A 108 6.04 -4.74 0.00
C SER A 108 4.68 -4.08 0.23
N TYR A 109 4.21 -4.11 1.48
CA TYR A 109 2.96 -3.50 1.89
C TYR A 109 3.20 -2.51 3.01
N LEU A 110 2.85 -1.24 2.80
CA LEU A 110 2.97 -0.17 3.80
C LEU A 110 1.59 0.14 4.37
N ILE A 111 1.38 -0.20 5.64
CA ILE A 111 0.10 0.00 6.34
C ILE A 111 0.21 1.22 7.24
N GLY A 112 -0.73 2.15 7.17
CA GLY A 112 -0.85 3.30 8.07
C GLY A 112 -1.94 3.12 9.12
N SER A 113 -1.62 3.38 10.39
CA SER A 113 -2.60 3.42 11.48
C SER A 113 -3.17 4.83 11.55
N VAL A 114 -4.43 5.04 11.14
CA VAL A 114 -5.07 6.36 11.07
C VAL A 114 -6.14 6.48 12.14
N HIS A 115 -5.96 7.42 13.06
CA HIS A 115 -6.92 7.70 14.12
C HIS A 115 -7.38 9.15 14.01
N ARG A 116 -8.71 9.36 13.99
CA ARG A 116 -9.31 10.71 13.94
C ARG A 116 -8.75 11.59 12.80
N GLY A 117 -8.44 10.98 11.66
CA GLY A 117 -7.89 11.68 10.48
C GLY A 117 -6.38 11.95 10.53
N CYS A 118 -5.64 11.43 11.50
CA CYS A 118 -4.18 11.58 11.59
C CYS A 118 -3.49 10.23 11.49
N VAL A 119 -2.40 10.14 10.71
CA VAL A 119 -1.55 8.95 10.69
C VAL A 119 -0.69 8.95 11.96
N HIS A 120 -0.85 7.92 12.79
CA HIS A 120 -0.06 7.75 14.02
C HIS A 120 1.30 7.12 13.74
N TYR A 121 1.32 6.09 12.91
CA TYR A 121 2.54 5.40 12.48
C TYR A 121 2.24 4.56 11.24
N VAL A 122 3.31 4.15 10.56
CA VAL A 122 3.25 3.21 9.44
C VAL A 122 4.10 1.98 9.75
N SER A 123 3.76 0.84 9.17
CA SER A 123 4.51 -0.41 9.26
C SER A 123 4.59 -1.06 7.89
N GLU A 124 5.75 -1.61 7.55
CA GLU A 124 5.99 -2.22 6.25
C GLU A 124 6.11 -3.73 6.39
N TYR A 125 5.52 -4.47 5.46
CA TYR A 125 5.51 -5.92 5.41
C TYR A 125 6.05 -6.41 4.07
N GLU A 126 6.79 -7.52 4.08
CA GLU A 126 7.30 -8.16 2.86
C GLU A 126 6.98 -9.65 2.86
N TRP A 127 6.78 -10.22 1.67
CA TRP A 127 6.55 -11.65 1.54
C TRP A 127 7.85 -12.43 1.76
N ARG A 128 7.90 -13.23 2.83
CA ARG A 128 9.04 -14.08 3.20
C ARG A 128 8.56 -15.35 3.87
N GLU A 129 9.24 -16.46 3.61
CA GLU A 129 8.98 -17.76 4.28
C GLU A 129 7.50 -18.19 4.24
N GLY A 130 6.77 -17.83 3.17
CA GLY A 130 5.36 -18.19 3.00
C GLY A 130 4.36 -17.28 3.73
N ASN A 131 4.78 -16.11 4.21
CA ASN A 131 3.87 -15.14 4.83
C ASN A 131 4.35 -13.68 4.66
N PHE A 132 3.47 -12.71 4.92
CA PHE A 132 3.85 -11.32 5.06
C PHE A 132 4.43 -11.06 6.45
N MET A 133 5.72 -10.73 6.50
CA MET A 133 6.46 -10.48 7.73
C MET A 133 6.79 -9.00 7.86
N LEU A 134 6.72 -8.48 9.09
CA LEU A 134 7.10 -7.11 9.39
C LEU A 134 8.57 -6.88 8.99
N ARG A 135 8.83 -5.83 8.21
CA ARG A 135 10.17 -5.43 7.82
C ARG A 135 10.86 -4.77 9.00
N THR A 136 11.67 -5.55 9.72
CA THR A 136 12.56 -5.02 10.74
C THR A 136 13.74 -4.33 10.06
N THR A 137 13.89 -3.01 10.28
CA THR A 137 15.12 -2.28 9.87
C THR A 137 16.37 -2.81 10.53
#